data_AF-A0A235IPD2-F1
#
_entry.id   AF-A0A235IPD2-F1
#
_cell.length_a   1.000
_cell.length_b   1.000
_cell.length_c   1.000
_cell.angle_alpha   90.00
_cell.angle_beta   90.00
_cell.angle_gamma   90.00
#
_symmetry.space_group_name_H-M   'P 1'
#
loop_
_entity.id
_entity.type
_entity.pdbx_description
1 polymer ?
#
loop_
_entity_poly.entity_id
_entity_poly.type
_entity_poly.pdbx_seq_one_letter_code
_entity_poly.pdbx_strand_id
1 'polypeptide(L)' 'MAIELYPSSFRCDCGHQSDFFENTVSDMKNMSIRKRVTLGDSEDNEHRIVFFKSKAIEIICPQLGTCTITDSQ' A
#
# COMPACT_ATOMS: atom_id res chain seq x y z
N MET A 1 7.79 2.44 9.26
CA MET A 1 7.43 1.19 8.58
C MET A 1 5.93 1.20 8.29
N ALA A 2 5.41 0.14 7.69
CA ALA A 2 4.01 -0.06 7.43
C ALA A 2 3.66 -1.55 7.48
N ILE A 3 2.37 -1.86 7.59
CA ILE A 3 1.85 -3.22 7.58
C ILE A 3 0.68 -3.34 6.61
N GLU A 4 0.58 -4.49 5.95
CA GLU A 4 -0.63 -4.90 5.23
C GLU A 4 -1.58 -5.56 6.23
N LEU A 5 -2.81 -5.06 6.27
CA LEU A 5 -3.94 -5.63 6.97
C LEU A 5 -4.80 -6.31 5.91
N TYR A 6 -4.58 -7.61 5.73
CA TYR A 6 -5.30 -8.41 4.73
C TYR A 6 -6.83 -8.25 4.93
N PRO A 7 -7.61 -8.09 3.85
CA PRO A 7 -7.24 -8.25 2.43
C PRO A 7 -6.84 -6.98 1.67
N SER A 8 -7.20 -5.79 2.16
CA SER A 8 -7.14 -4.58 1.33
C SER A 8 -6.91 -3.28 2.10
N SER A 9 -6.43 -3.39 3.34
CA SER A 9 -6.13 -2.25 4.19
C SER A 9 -4.62 -2.17 4.45
N PHE A 10 -4.10 -0.95 4.61
CA PHE A 10 -2.69 -0.71 4.83
C PHE A 10 -2.51 0.32 5.93
N ARG A 11 -1.70 0.02 6.94
CA ARG A 11 -1.45 0.91 8.06
C ARG A 11 -0.01 1.39 8.06
N CYS A 12 0.17 2.70 8.05
CA CYS A 12 1.47 3.35 8.17
C CYS A 12 1.77 3.67 9.64
N ASP A 13 3.05 3.64 10.03
CA ASP A 13 3.46 4.01 11.40
C ASP A 13 3.21 5.49 11.74
N CYS A 14 2.91 6.34 10.76
CA CYS A 14 2.43 7.71 11.02
C CYS A 14 1.03 7.73 11.67
N GLY A 15 0.35 6.59 11.75
CA GLY A 15 -0.99 6.45 12.30
C GLY A 15 -2.10 6.41 11.25
N HIS A 16 -1.79 6.71 9.98
CA HIS A 16 -2.76 6.66 8.88
C HIS A 16 -3.08 5.23 8.46
N GLN A 17 -4.34 4.97 8.14
CA GLN A 17 -4.82 3.74 7.54
C GLN A 17 -5.48 4.05 6.20
N SER A 18 -5.02 3.38 5.15
CA SER A 18 -5.61 3.46 3.82
C SER A 18 -6.44 2.21 3.58
N ASP A 19 -7.75 2.39 3.40
CA ASP A 19 -8.70 1.32 3.14
C ASP A 19 -9.12 1.32 1.66
N PHE A 20 -8.99 0.16 1.01
CA PHE A 20 -9.36 0.00 -0.40
C PHE A 20 -10.36 -1.13 -0.57
N PHE A 21 -11.07 -1.13 -1.70
CA PHE A 21 -11.82 -2.31 -2.11
C PHE A 21 -10.89 -3.48 -2.45
N GLU A 22 -11.27 -4.69 -2.05
CA GLU A 22 -10.49 -5.91 -2.27
C GLU A 22 -10.17 -6.16 -3.74
N ASN A 23 -11.15 -5.93 -4.62
CA ASN A 23 -10.97 -6.07 -6.07
C ASN A 23 -9.89 -5.11 -6.59
N THR A 24 -9.88 -3.86 -6.13
CA THR A 24 -8.86 -2.88 -6.51
C THR A 24 -7.46 -3.36 -6.10
N VAL A 25 -7.29 -3.84 -4.87
CA VAL A 25 -5.99 -4.35 -4.40
C VAL A 25 -5.57 -5.61 -5.18
N SER A 26 -6.50 -6.51 -5.47
CA SER A 26 -6.27 -7.69 -6.29
C SER A 26 -5.81 -7.31 -7.71
N ASP A 27 -6.48 -6.34 -8.34
CA ASP A 27 -6.12 -5.81 -9.64
C ASP A 27 -4.73 -5.17 -9.63
N MET A 28 -4.40 -4.38 -8.59
CA MET A 28 -3.07 -3.79 -8.44
C MET A 28 -1.98 -4.85 -8.27
N LYS A 29 -2.22 -5.90 -7.47
CA LYS A 29 -1.30 -7.03 -7.34
C LYS A 29 -1.09 -7.71 -8.70
N ASN A 30 -2.15 -8.01 -9.45
CA ASN A 30 -2.06 -8.60 -10.79
C ASN A 30 -1.30 -7.70 -11.79
N MET A 31 -1.58 -6.40 -11.80
CA MET A 31 -0.88 -5.43 -12.66
C MET A 31 0.60 -5.28 -12.29
N SER A 32 0.96 -5.56 -11.04
CA SER A 32 2.32 -5.40 -10.51
C SER A 32 3.25 -6.59 -10.74
N ILE A 33 2.80 -7.67 -11.40
CA ILE A 33 3.62 -8.88 -11.65
C ILE A 33 4.96 -8.52 -12.31
N ARG A 34 4.93 -7.61 -13.29
CA ARG A 34 6.10 -7.26 -14.12
C ARG A 34 6.65 -5.85 -13.90
N LYS A 35 5.90 -4.98 -13.22
CA LYS A 35 6.25 -3.57 -13.07
C LYS A 35 5.81 -3.04 -11.71
N ARG A 36 6.39 -1.93 -11.28
CA ARG A 36 5.89 -1.20 -10.11
C ARG A 36 4.59 -0.49 -10.47
N VAL A 37 3.61 -0.57 -9.59
CA VAL A 37 2.30 0.09 -9.70
C VAL A 37 2.01 0.79 -8.39
N THR A 38 1.36 1.95 -8.43
CA THR A 38 1.02 2.74 -7.24
C THR A 38 -0.49 2.96 -7.16
N LEU A 39 -1.05 2.84 -5.96
CA LEU A 39 -2.44 3.14 -5.65
C LEU A 39 -2.49 4.18 -4.54
N GLY A 40 -3.12 5.33 -4.80
CA GLY A 40 -3.32 6.37 -3.81
C GLY A 40 -4.70 6.28 -3.15
N ASP A 41 -4.79 6.69 -1.89
CA ASP A 41 -6.03 6.69 -1.10
C ASP A 41 -6.92 7.92 -1.29
N SER A 42 -6.51 8.88 -2.14
CA SER A 42 -7.28 10.09 -2.48
C SER A 42 -7.57 11.03 -1.30
N GLU A 43 -6.83 10.91 -0.20
CA GLU A 43 -6.88 11.81 0.95
C GLU A 43 -5.98 13.05 0.76
N ASP A 44 -6.20 14.12 1.52
CA ASP A 44 -5.39 15.36 1.43
C ASP A 44 -3.89 15.11 1.70
N ASN A 45 -3.59 14.19 2.61
CA ASN A 45 -2.23 13.70 2.90
C ASN A 45 -2.06 12.30 2.29
N GLU A 46 -2.24 12.24 0.97
CA GLU A 46 -2.35 11.00 0.20
C GLU A 46 -1.20 10.02 0.50
N HIS A 47 -1.55 8.84 0.98
CA HIS A 47 -0.62 7.73 1.07
C HIS A 47 -0.73 6.88 -0.19
N ARG A 48 0.42 6.55 -0.79
CA ARG A 48 0.45 5.72 -2.00
C ARG A 48 1.04 4.36 -1.70
N ILE A 49 0.25 3.31 -1.89
CA ILE A 49 0.69 1.93 -1.76
C ILE A 49 1.44 1.55 -3.04
N VAL A 50 2.65 1.02 -2.90
CA VAL A 50 3.45 0.53 -4.02
C VAL A 50 3.35 -0.99 -4.09
N PHE A 51 3.00 -1.48 -5.27
CA PHE A 51 2.91 -2.90 -5.58
C PHE A 51 4.04 -3.33 -6.52
N PHE A 52 4.64 -4.48 -6.25
CA PHE A 52 5.62 -5.12 -7.12
C PHE A 52 5.69 -6.63 -6.88
N LYS A 53 5.87 -7.41 -7.96
CA LYS A 53 5.91 -8.88 -7.91
C LYS A 53 4.68 -9.47 -7.21
N SER A 54 3.50 -8.91 -7.50
CA SER A 54 2.20 -9.32 -6.93
C SER A 54 2.04 -9.09 -5.42
N LYS A 55 2.86 -8.22 -4.82
CA LYS A 55 2.80 -7.88 -3.40
C LYS A 55 2.74 -6.37 -3.21
N ALA A 56 2.11 -5.92 -2.13
CA ALA A 56 2.36 -4.58 -1.60
C ALA A 56 3.73 -4.58 -0.90
N ILE A 57 4.58 -3.60 -1.20
CA ILE A 57 5.98 -3.61 -0.74
C ILE A 57 6.35 -2.38 0.11
N GLU A 58 5.70 -1.24 -0.09
CA GLU A 58 5.94 -0.01 0.65
C GLU A 58 4.76 0.95 0.53
N ILE A 59 4.68 1.90 1.45
CA ILE A 59 3.80 3.07 1.41
C ILE A 59 4.67 4.32 1.24
N ILE A 60 4.37 5.13 0.24
CA ILE A 60 4.91 6.49 0.14
C ILE A 60 4.04 7.37 1.04
N CYS A 61 4.61 7.74 2.19
CA CYS A 61 3.98 8.56 3.22
C CYS A 61 4.46 10.02 3.09
N PRO A 62 3.57 11.03 3.11
CA PRO A 62 3.97 12.43 3.04
C PRO A 62 4.73 12.90 4.30
N GLN A 63 4.56 12.23 5.44
CA GLN A 63 5.21 12.61 6.70
C GLN A 63 6.55 11.90 6.92
N LEU A 64 6.62 10.60 6.60
CA LEU A 64 7.76 9.74 6.93
C LEU A 64 8.60 9.33 5.70
N GLY A 65 8.16 9.69 4.49
CA GLY A 65 8.79 9.23 3.25
C GLY A 65 8.41 7.78 2.93
N THR A 66 9.37 6.97 2.50
CA THR A 66 9.11 5.58 2.14
C THR A 66 9.03 4.68 3.37
N CYS A 67 7.87 4.08 3.60
CA CYS A 67 7.61 3.12 4.68
C CYS A 67 7.50 1.70 4.11
N THR A 68 8.51 0.86 4.32
CA THR A 68 8.47 -0.55 3.89
C THR A 68 7.33 -1.30 4.57
N ILE A 69 6.57 -2.06 3.78
CA ILE A 69 5.53 -2.96 4.29
C ILE A 69 6.22 -4.25 4.74
N THR A 70 6.11 -4.55 6.03
CA THR A 70 6.50 -5.85 6.57
C THR A 70 5.26 -6.73 6.63
N ASP A 71 5.35 -7.95 6.11
CA ASP A 71 4.29 -8.94 6.22
C ASP A 71 3.92 -9.10 7.72
N SER A 72 2.69 -8.75 8.09
CA SER A 72 2.13 -9.08 9.39
C SER A 72 2.05 -10.61 9.47
N GLN A 73 2.62 -11.21 10.52
CA GLN A 73 2.61 -12.66 10.74
C GLN A 73 1.20 -13.27 10.70
#